data_AF-A0A8I0TBU0-F1
#
_entry.id   AF-A0A8I0TBU0-F1
#
_cell.length_a   1.000
_cell.length_b   1.000
_cell.length_c   1.000
_cell.angle_alpha   90.00
_cell.angle_beta   90.00
_cell.angle_gamma   90.00
#
_symmetry.space_group_name_H-M   'P 1'
#
loop_
_entity.id
_entity.type
_entity.pdbx_description
1 polymer ?
#
loop_
_entity_poly.entity_id
_entity_poly.type
_entity_poly.pdbx_seq_one_letter_code
_entity_poly.pdbx_strand_id
1 'polypeptide(L)'
;MNDCCATSSRDNPAVSQPATLASFAVRPGVTFPDWSAVTSPVVKNALQAMVGSDHVLNRWSGYDPATDRVRVALLRLYADHGGAPTISALAERTKLSEMVIRPLLDELRRRDLVVLDGELIVGAYPFSDHNTGHRVTLDGRTLNAMCAVDALGIGAMTDRDTAIASPCGHCGALIRITTQDRGRALADVEPQSAVMWQSVRYEGGCAASSLCATTAFFCSDEHLSAWRDERSTDEPGFRLSIEEGLEAGRALFGPSLAGLDVASKSLVVANRPLRTNGRNGGAYDLVVIGAGSAGFSASITAADQGAQVALIGSGTIGGTCVNVGCVPSKTMIRAAEALHGAGAASRFAGLAGEAHLTDWRALIGAKDDLVGTLRQKKYVDLLPEYNGIAYLEGAARLNGAGVLVNDSPVAAGKIIVATGASPAIANIPGIENIPYLTSTTALELDQQPRSLLVIGGGYIGCELAQMFARTGTAVTMVTRSRLLPEAEPEIAQALARYLADEGITVRTGLTYSRIEQQDGEITLTIDVDGRAETLTAEQVLVTTG
;
A
#
# COMPACT_ATOMS: atom_id res chain seq x y z
N MET A 1 -60.86 -17.95 20.06
CA MET A 1 -62.00 -18.51 19.30
C MET A 1 -61.93 -17.91 17.91
N ASN A 2 -61.47 -18.72 16.95
CA ASN A 2 -61.72 -18.72 15.48
C ASN A 2 -61.44 -17.41 14.68
N ASP A 3 -60.74 -17.36 13.55
CA ASP A 3 -60.20 -18.32 12.57
C ASP A 3 -59.02 -17.60 11.85
N CYS A 4 -57.84 -18.19 11.56
CA CYS A 4 -57.50 -19.34 10.72
C CYS A 4 -57.74 -19.14 9.20
N CYS A 5 -56.62 -19.02 8.49
CA CYS A 5 -56.39 -19.24 7.04
C CYS A 5 -56.70 -18.11 6.04
N ALA A 6 -55.66 -17.34 5.68
CA ALA A 6 -55.46 -16.84 4.32
C ALA A 6 -53.99 -17.04 3.90
N THR A 7 -53.80 -17.73 2.79
CA THR A 7 -52.52 -18.03 2.13
C THR A 7 -51.90 -16.76 1.53
N SER A 8 -50.66 -16.45 1.85
CA SER A 8 -49.81 -15.56 1.03
C SER A 8 -48.58 -16.32 0.55
N SER A 9 -48.55 -16.54 -0.77
CA SER A 9 -47.36 -16.92 -1.50
C SER A 9 -46.46 -15.70 -1.69
N ARG A 10 -45.14 -15.92 -1.59
CA ARG A 10 -44.03 -15.14 -2.18
C ARG A 10 -43.89 -13.70 -1.68
N ASP A 11 -42.80 -13.44 -0.97
CA ASP A 11 -41.64 -12.77 -1.55
C ASP A 11 -40.46 -12.88 -0.58
N ASN A 12 -39.40 -13.57 -1.01
CA ASN A 12 -38.08 -13.39 -0.44
C ASN A 12 -37.73 -11.91 -0.66
N PRO A 13 -37.38 -11.12 0.38
CA PRO A 13 -36.82 -9.81 0.12
C PRO A 13 -35.50 -10.05 -0.59
N ALA A 14 -35.49 -9.82 -1.90
CA ALA A 14 -34.26 -9.73 -2.67
C ALA A 14 -33.47 -8.58 -2.06
N VAL A 15 -32.51 -8.94 -1.19
CA VAL A 15 -31.47 -8.03 -0.73
C VAL A 15 -30.78 -7.55 -1.99
N SER A 16 -31.02 -6.29 -2.35
CA SER A 16 -30.37 -5.64 -3.48
C SER A 16 -28.85 -5.72 -3.26
N GLN A 17 -28.18 -6.55 -4.06
CA GLN A 17 -26.72 -6.65 -4.01
C GLN A 17 -26.13 -5.28 -4.38
N PRO A 18 -25.29 -4.67 -3.53
CA PRO A 18 -24.56 -3.47 -3.91
C PRO A 18 -23.68 -3.81 -5.13
N ALA A 19 -23.68 -2.93 -6.13
CA ALA A 19 -22.98 -3.13 -7.41
C ALA A 19 -21.44 -3.20 -7.28
N THR A 20 -20.90 -2.91 -6.09
CA THR A 20 -19.47 -2.94 -5.76
C THR A 20 -19.24 -3.71 -4.46
N LEU A 21 -18.30 -4.66 -4.47
CA LEU A 21 -17.87 -5.38 -3.28
C LEU A 21 -17.16 -4.41 -2.33
N ALA A 22 -17.71 -4.22 -1.13
CA ALA A 22 -17.13 -3.34 -0.13
C ALA A 22 -15.72 -3.82 0.25
N SER A 23 -14.76 -2.90 0.19
CA SER A 23 -13.35 -3.14 0.53
C SER A 23 -12.82 -1.95 1.34
N PHE A 24 -11.96 -2.23 2.32
CA PHE A 24 -11.38 -1.23 3.22
C PHE A 24 -9.90 -1.10 2.96
N ALA A 25 -9.46 0.09 2.57
CA ALA A 25 -8.04 0.40 2.53
C ALA A 25 -7.51 0.52 3.97
N VAL A 26 -6.55 -0.34 4.32
CA VAL A 26 -5.79 -0.23 5.58
C VAL A 26 -4.53 0.61 5.37
N ARG A 27 -3.89 0.48 4.21
CA ARG A 27 -2.71 1.23 3.76
C ARG A 27 -2.64 1.22 2.23
N PRO A 28 -1.84 2.07 1.58
CA PRO A 28 -1.78 2.13 0.13
C PRO A 28 -1.55 0.76 -0.50
N GLY A 29 -2.42 0.36 -1.45
CA GLY A 29 -2.37 -0.95 -2.12
C GLY A 29 -2.78 -2.16 -1.27
N VAL A 30 -3.31 -1.99 -0.06
CA VAL A 30 -3.74 -3.10 0.82
C VAL A 30 -5.17 -2.90 1.26
N THR A 31 -6.06 -3.75 0.72
CA THR A 31 -7.49 -3.72 0.99
C THR A 31 -8.00 -4.98 1.69
N PHE A 32 -9.05 -4.84 2.48
CA PHE A 32 -9.73 -5.94 3.16
C PHE A 32 -11.23 -5.97 2.83
N PRO A 33 -11.86 -7.13 2.61
CA PRO A 33 -11.21 -8.38 2.22
C PRO A 33 -10.45 -8.24 0.90
N ASP A 34 -9.45 -9.09 0.66
CA ASP A 34 -8.87 -9.25 -0.68
C ASP A 34 -9.80 -10.11 -1.54
N TRP A 35 -10.68 -9.44 -2.29
CA TRP A 35 -11.62 -10.10 -3.19
C TRP A 35 -10.94 -10.85 -4.33
N SER A 36 -9.66 -10.59 -4.64
CA SER A 36 -8.93 -11.36 -5.66
C SER A 36 -8.64 -12.78 -5.21
N ALA A 37 -8.64 -13.04 -3.90
CA ALA A 37 -8.49 -14.37 -3.33
C ALA A 37 -9.80 -15.17 -3.32
N VAL A 38 -10.95 -14.55 -3.63
CA VAL A 38 -12.28 -15.15 -3.50
C VAL A 38 -12.78 -15.65 -4.86
N THR A 39 -12.98 -16.95 -4.98
CA THR A 39 -13.50 -17.61 -6.18
C THR A 39 -14.81 -18.35 -5.92
N SER A 40 -15.06 -18.82 -4.70
CA SER A 40 -16.30 -19.49 -4.33
C SER A 40 -17.43 -18.48 -4.14
N PRO A 41 -18.61 -18.68 -4.77
CA PRO A 41 -19.80 -17.87 -4.51
C PRO A 41 -20.26 -17.92 -3.06
N VAL A 42 -20.06 -19.05 -2.36
CA VAL A 42 -20.45 -19.21 -0.95
C VAL A 42 -19.53 -18.37 -0.06
N VAL A 43 -18.23 -18.39 -0.32
CA VAL A 43 -17.23 -17.55 0.38
C VAL A 43 -17.54 -16.07 0.14
N LYS A 44 -17.84 -15.70 -1.12
CA LYS A 44 -18.22 -14.33 -1.46
C LYS A 44 -19.42 -13.86 -0.65
N ASN A 45 -20.49 -14.66 -0.59
CA ASN A 45 -21.70 -14.34 0.18
C ASN A 45 -21.41 -14.27 1.70
N ALA A 46 -20.59 -15.19 2.24
CA ALA A 46 -20.21 -15.21 3.64
C ALA A 46 -19.44 -13.93 4.03
N LEU A 47 -18.43 -13.56 3.24
CA LEU A 47 -17.66 -12.34 3.47
C LEU A 47 -18.51 -11.09 3.29
N GLN A 48 -19.39 -11.03 2.29
CA GLN A 48 -20.32 -9.90 2.12
C GLN A 48 -21.27 -9.75 3.31
N ALA A 49 -21.78 -10.86 3.87
CA ALA A 49 -22.64 -10.82 5.05
C ALA A 49 -21.88 -10.37 6.31
N MET A 50 -20.61 -10.74 6.46
CA MET A 50 -19.74 -10.23 7.54
C MET A 50 -19.48 -8.73 7.38
N VAL A 51 -19.15 -8.31 6.15
CA VAL A 51 -18.81 -6.92 5.80
C VAL A 51 -20.05 -6.00 5.89
N GLY A 52 -21.24 -6.48 5.53
CA GLY A 52 -22.49 -5.70 5.61
C GLY A 52 -22.99 -5.40 7.02
N SER A 53 -22.31 -5.89 8.06
CA SER A 53 -22.57 -5.49 9.45
C SER A 53 -21.78 -4.21 9.76
N ASP A 54 -22.46 -3.13 10.16
CA ASP A 54 -21.89 -1.78 10.34
C ASP A 54 -20.62 -1.69 11.23
N HIS A 55 -20.34 -2.73 12.02
CA HIS A 55 -19.19 -2.78 12.93
C HIS A 55 -17.91 -3.40 12.35
N VAL A 56 -18.00 -4.38 11.44
CA VAL A 56 -16.80 -4.97 10.80
C VAL A 56 -16.16 -3.97 9.82
N LEU A 57 -16.96 -3.05 9.26
CA LEU A 57 -16.50 -1.97 8.39
C LEU A 57 -15.54 -1.00 9.12
N ASN A 58 -15.86 -0.62 10.37
CA ASN A 58 -15.16 0.45 11.08
C ASN A 58 -13.84 0.04 11.75
N ARG A 59 -13.63 -1.26 11.99
CA ARG A 59 -12.39 -1.72 12.64
C ARG A 59 -11.15 -1.62 11.75
N TRP A 60 -11.31 -1.74 10.42
CA TRP A 60 -10.18 -1.84 9.50
C TRP A 60 -9.80 -0.52 8.80
N SER A 61 -10.70 0.46 8.70
CA SER A 61 -10.44 1.71 7.97
C SER A 61 -10.29 2.94 8.87
N GLY A 62 -9.48 3.91 8.43
CA GLY A 62 -9.48 5.26 9.00
C GLY A 62 -8.78 5.42 10.35
N TYR A 63 -7.80 4.57 10.68
CA TYR A 63 -6.81 4.85 11.72
C TYR A 63 -5.49 5.32 11.12
N ASP A 64 -4.71 6.04 11.93
CA ASP A 64 -3.47 6.66 11.48
C ASP A 64 -2.37 5.61 11.17
N PRO A 65 -1.34 5.98 10.38
CA PRO A 65 -0.25 5.08 10.02
C PRO A 65 0.58 4.54 11.20
N ALA A 66 0.66 5.25 12.34
CA ALA A 66 1.37 4.77 13.51
C ALA A 66 0.57 3.67 14.24
N THR A 67 -0.76 3.78 14.28
CA THR A 67 -1.66 2.73 14.76
C THR A 67 -1.50 1.45 13.93
N ASP A 68 -1.44 1.56 12.60
CA ASP A 68 -1.17 0.41 11.71
C ASP A 68 0.22 -0.20 11.97
N ARG A 69 1.25 0.64 12.14
CA ARG A 69 2.61 0.19 12.47
C ARG A 69 2.67 -0.63 13.75
N VAL A 70 1.97 -0.19 14.80
CA VAL A 70 1.88 -0.92 16.08
C VAL A 70 1.15 -2.24 15.90
N ARG A 71 0.00 -2.24 15.19
CA ARG A 71 -0.78 -3.45 14.89
C ARG A 71 0.07 -4.51 14.17
N VAL A 72 0.82 -4.10 13.16
CA VAL A 72 1.66 -5.00 12.37
C VAL A 72 2.81 -5.56 13.20
N ALA A 73 3.49 -4.70 13.96
CA ALA A 73 4.56 -5.13 14.85
C ALA A 73 4.05 -6.15 15.88
N LEU A 74 2.85 -5.92 16.40
CA LEU A 74 2.16 -6.82 17.31
C LEU A 74 1.91 -8.19 16.68
N LEU A 75 1.29 -8.25 15.50
CA LEU A 75 1.03 -9.53 14.82
C LEU A 75 2.30 -10.30 14.49
N ARG A 76 3.37 -9.62 14.07
CA ARG A 76 4.66 -10.27 13.77
C ARG A 76 5.31 -10.85 15.02
N LEU A 77 5.39 -10.06 16.10
CA LEU A 77 5.95 -10.55 17.36
C LEU A 77 5.13 -11.71 17.91
N TYR A 78 3.80 -11.68 17.74
CA TYR A 78 2.94 -12.80 18.12
C TYR A 78 3.29 -14.08 17.36
N ALA A 79 3.41 -13.99 16.04
CA ALA A 79 3.78 -15.12 15.18
C ALA A 79 5.19 -15.65 15.49
N ASP A 80 6.14 -14.75 15.75
CA ASP A 80 7.54 -15.11 16.00
C ASP A 80 7.75 -15.68 17.41
N HIS A 81 7.02 -15.19 18.41
CA HIS A 81 7.18 -15.61 19.81
C HIS A 81 6.21 -16.73 20.21
N GLY A 82 5.09 -16.87 19.53
CA GLY A 82 4.02 -17.82 19.86
C GLY A 82 3.09 -17.35 20.98
N GLY A 83 3.08 -16.05 21.29
CA GLY A 83 2.28 -15.44 22.35
C GLY A 83 2.38 -13.92 22.33
N ALA A 84 1.56 -13.24 23.13
CA ALA A 84 1.52 -11.78 23.12
C ALA A 84 2.86 -11.15 23.54
N PRO A 85 3.35 -10.12 22.81
CA PRO A 85 4.56 -9.41 23.20
C PRO A 85 4.32 -8.46 24.36
N THR A 86 5.39 -8.08 25.04
CA THR A 86 5.37 -6.97 25.99
C THR A 86 5.30 -5.63 25.27
N ILE A 87 4.80 -4.58 25.94
CA ILE A 87 4.82 -3.20 25.42
C ILE A 87 6.27 -2.77 25.11
N SER A 88 7.23 -3.23 25.91
CA SER A 88 8.66 -2.95 25.69
C SER A 88 9.19 -3.58 24.39
N ALA A 89 8.82 -4.83 24.09
CA ALA A 89 9.19 -5.48 22.82
C ALA A 89 8.52 -4.78 21.61
N LEU A 90 7.31 -4.28 21.77
CA LEU A 90 6.66 -3.44 20.77
C LEU A 90 7.38 -2.11 20.56
N ALA A 91 7.82 -1.46 21.64
CA ALA A 91 8.58 -0.21 21.58
C ALA A 91 9.88 -0.36 20.82
N GLU A 92 10.63 -1.42 21.14
CA GLU A 92 11.86 -1.76 20.43
C GLU A 92 11.59 -2.01 18.94
N ARG A 93 10.57 -2.81 18.61
CA ARG A 93 10.25 -3.18 17.23
C ARG A 93 9.74 -2.01 16.39
N THR A 94 8.96 -1.12 16.97
CA THR A 94 8.35 0.03 16.27
C THR A 94 9.22 1.28 16.29
N LYS A 95 10.26 1.32 17.14
CA LYS A 95 11.07 2.51 17.45
C LYS A 95 10.22 3.66 18.03
N LEU A 96 9.13 3.33 18.72
CA LEU A 96 8.27 4.28 19.43
C LEU A 96 8.50 4.14 20.94
N SER A 97 8.28 5.21 21.71
CA SER A 97 8.31 5.11 23.16
C SER A 97 7.07 4.39 23.69
N GLU A 98 7.17 3.75 24.85
CA GLU A 98 6.01 3.10 25.48
C GLU A 98 4.85 4.10 25.73
N MET A 99 5.16 5.38 26.01
CA MET A 99 4.16 6.43 26.17
C MET A 99 3.34 6.67 24.90
N VAL A 100 3.94 6.48 23.73
CA VAL A 100 3.25 6.62 22.43
C VAL A 100 2.49 5.34 22.09
N ILE A 101 2.97 4.17 22.49
CA ILE A 101 2.33 2.89 22.16
C ILE A 101 1.02 2.69 22.89
N ARG A 102 0.92 3.05 24.17
CA ARG A 102 -0.30 2.87 24.98
C ARG A 102 -1.57 3.47 24.33
N PRO A 103 -1.60 4.74 23.91
CA PRO A 103 -2.79 5.30 23.25
C PRO A 103 -3.11 4.63 21.90
N LEU A 104 -2.10 4.12 21.19
CA LEU A 104 -2.29 3.38 19.93
C LEU A 104 -2.87 1.98 20.19
N LEU A 105 -2.45 1.29 21.25
CA LEU A 105 -3.04 0.02 21.69
C LEU A 105 -4.49 0.21 22.16
N ASP A 106 -4.79 1.31 22.84
CA ASP A 106 -6.17 1.66 23.22
C ASP A 106 -7.05 1.92 22.01
N GLU A 107 -6.52 2.59 20.98
CA GLU A 107 -7.24 2.76 19.71
C GLU A 107 -7.51 1.41 19.03
N LEU A 108 -6.51 0.52 18.96
CA LEU A 108 -6.69 -0.83 18.43
C LEU A 108 -7.68 -1.66 19.25
N ARG A 109 -7.71 -1.50 20.57
CA ARG A 109 -8.69 -2.14 21.47
C ARG A 109 -10.10 -1.61 21.20
N ARG A 110 -10.29 -0.30 21.04
CA ARG A 110 -11.60 0.29 20.68
C ARG A 110 -12.12 -0.21 19.33
N ARG A 111 -11.20 -0.60 18.44
CA ARG A 111 -11.48 -1.20 17.14
C ARG A 111 -11.58 -2.72 17.19
N ASP A 112 -11.51 -3.34 18.35
CA ASP A 112 -11.62 -4.80 18.49
C ASP A 112 -10.53 -5.56 17.70
N LEU A 113 -9.32 -4.99 17.63
CA LEU A 113 -8.14 -5.59 17.00
C LEU A 113 -7.13 -6.12 18.01
N VAL A 114 -7.23 -5.67 19.27
CA VAL A 114 -6.36 -6.06 20.39
C VAL A 114 -7.19 -6.28 21.63
N VAL A 115 -6.86 -7.32 22.39
CA VAL A 115 -7.45 -7.63 23.69
C VAL A 115 -6.42 -7.32 24.77
N LEU A 116 -6.81 -6.47 25.72
CA LEU A 116 -5.97 -6.08 26.86
C LEU A 116 -6.58 -6.60 28.16
N ASP A 117 -5.74 -7.15 29.04
CA ASP A 117 -6.04 -7.42 30.45
C ASP A 117 -5.23 -6.46 31.33
N GLY A 118 -5.87 -5.36 31.74
CA GLY A 118 -5.16 -4.20 32.27
C GLY A 118 -4.20 -3.62 31.23
N GLU A 119 -2.89 -3.65 31.53
CA GLU A 119 -1.82 -3.19 30.63
C GLU A 119 -1.16 -4.35 29.84
N LEU A 120 -1.60 -5.59 30.06
CA LEU A 120 -1.07 -6.76 29.36
C LEU A 120 -1.85 -6.98 28.07
N ILE A 121 -1.13 -7.26 27.00
CA ILE A 121 -1.71 -7.73 25.75
C ILE A 121 -1.97 -9.22 25.92
N VAL A 122 -3.21 -9.66 25.72
CA VAL A 122 -3.62 -11.07 25.84
C VAL A 122 -4.23 -11.63 24.55
N GLY A 123 -4.33 -10.78 23.52
CA GLY A 123 -4.77 -11.18 22.20
C GLY A 123 -4.57 -10.06 21.18
N ALA A 124 -4.38 -10.44 19.92
CA ALA A 124 -4.23 -9.53 18.80
C ALA A 124 -4.76 -10.21 17.54
N TYR A 125 -5.94 -9.80 17.07
CA TYR A 125 -6.69 -10.51 16.04
C TYR A 125 -5.83 -10.74 14.76
N PRO A 126 -5.56 -11.99 14.34
CA PRO A 126 -6.28 -13.23 14.64
C PRO A 126 -5.80 -14.10 15.82
N PHE A 127 -4.80 -13.68 16.59
CA PHE A 127 -4.17 -14.45 17.67
C PHE A 127 -4.77 -14.24 19.06
N SER A 128 -4.61 -15.24 19.93
CA SER A 128 -5.03 -15.21 21.34
C SER A 128 -4.04 -15.95 22.25
N ASP A 129 -3.83 -15.44 23.47
CA ASP A 129 -3.11 -16.18 24.52
C ASP A 129 -4.06 -17.15 25.24
N HIS A 130 -5.37 -16.92 25.15
CA HIS A 130 -6.36 -17.83 25.66
C HIS A 130 -6.45 -19.08 24.77
N ASN A 131 -6.63 -20.24 25.40
CA ASN A 131 -6.88 -21.48 24.68
C ASN A 131 -8.32 -21.49 24.16
N THR A 132 -8.47 -21.17 22.88
CA THR A 132 -9.75 -21.22 22.14
C THR A 132 -10.07 -22.63 21.61
N GLY A 133 -9.14 -23.58 21.75
CA GLY A 133 -9.19 -24.89 21.09
C GLY A 133 -8.60 -24.89 19.68
N HIS A 134 -8.45 -23.73 19.03
CA HIS A 134 -7.89 -23.62 17.67
C HIS A 134 -6.38 -23.41 17.73
N ARG A 135 -5.62 -24.50 17.79
CA ARG A 135 -4.16 -24.44 17.88
C ARG A 135 -3.54 -24.44 16.49
N VAL A 136 -2.68 -23.48 16.21
CA VAL A 136 -1.93 -23.37 14.96
C VAL A 136 -0.46 -23.57 15.27
N THR A 137 0.20 -24.49 14.57
CA THR A 137 1.64 -24.70 14.64
C THR A 137 2.30 -24.10 13.42
N LEU A 138 3.29 -23.23 13.65
CA LEU A 138 4.03 -22.46 12.65
C LEU A 138 5.50 -22.47 13.06
N ASP A 139 6.38 -22.94 12.17
CA ASP A 139 7.83 -23.12 12.43
C ASP A 139 8.15 -23.83 13.77
N GLY A 140 7.36 -24.85 14.11
CA GLY A 140 7.52 -25.62 15.36
C GLY A 140 7.01 -24.92 16.62
N ARG A 141 6.47 -23.70 16.52
CA ARG A 141 5.82 -22.98 17.63
C ARG A 141 4.32 -23.16 17.54
N THR A 142 3.65 -23.29 18.68
CA THR A 142 2.18 -23.39 18.72
C THR A 142 1.57 -22.15 19.34
N LEU A 143 0.57 -21.60 18.67
CA LEU A 143 -0.19 -20.41 19.05
C LEU A 143 -1.70 -20.71 18.97
N ASN A 144 -2.53 -19.91 19.64
CA ASN A 144 -3.99 -20.05 19.53
C ASN A 144 -4.54 -19.01 18.55
N ALA A 145 -5.43 -19.45 17.66
CA ALA A 145 -6.23 -18.57 16.82
C ALA A 145 -7.54 -18.22 17.53
N MET A 146 -8.11 -17.05 17.26
CA MET A 146 -9.36 -16.60 17.88
C MET A 146 -10.57 -17.46 17.45
N CYS A 147 -10.61 -17.95 16.20
CA CYS A 147 -11.61 -18.91 15.71
C CYS A 147 -11.11 -19.80 14.55
N ALA A 148 -12.00 -20.59 13.96
CA ALA A 148 -11.68 -21.50 12.86
C ALA A 148 -11.17 -20.82 11.58
N VAL A 149 -11.82 -19.74 11.11
CA VAL A 149 -11.38 -19.02 9.91
C VAL A 149 -10.05 -18.29 10.12
N ASP A 150 -9.83 -17.81 11.34
CA ASP A 150 -8.58 -17.19 11.78
C ASP A 150 -7.43 -18.21 11.72
N ALA A 151 -7.68 -19.43 12.19
CA ALA A 151 -6.70 -20.53 12.15
C ALA A 151 -6.24 -20.84 10.72
N LEU A 152 -7.17 -20.84 9.76
CA LEU A 152 -6.88 -21.05 8.34
C LEU A 152 -6.18 -19.85 7.69
N GLY A 153 -6.49 -18.62 8.11
CA GLY A 153 -5.90 -17.40 7.55
C GLY A 153 -4.47 -17.11 7.99
N ILE A 154 -4.03 -17.61 9.15
CA ILE A 154 -2.72 -17.30 9.73
C ILE A 154 -1.55 -17.70 8.81
N GLY A 155 -1.64 -18.83 8.11
CA GLY A 155 -0.57 -19.28 7.21
C GLY A 155 -0.33 -18.29 6.07
N ALA A 156 -1.39 -17.92 5.35
CA ALA A 156 -1.32 -16.94 4.27
C ALA A 156 -0.93 -15.53 4.75
N MET A 157 -1.38 -15.13 5.95
CA MET A 157 -0.98 -13.86 6.57
C MET A 157 0.53 -13.78 6.83
N THR A 158 1.14 -14.89 7.25
CA THR A 158 2.55 -14.96 7.68
C THR A 158 3.49 -15.46 6.59
N ASP A 159 2.96 -15.84 5.42
CA ASP A 159 3.66 -16.49 4.31
C ASP A 159 4.37 -17.79 4.74
N ARG A 160 3.69 -18.61 5.56
CA ARG A 160 4.22 -19.86 6.12
C ARG A 160 3.17 -20.97 6.10
N ASP A 161 3.63 -22.20 5.98
CA ASP A 161 2.79 -23.38 6.13
C ASP A 161 2.48 -23.64 7.61
N THR A 162 1.28 -24.14 7.87
CA THR A 162 0.73 -24.32 9.21
C THR A 162 0.17 -25.73 9.40
N ALA A 163 0.25 -26.21 10.64
CA ALA A 163 -0.51 -27.37 11.09
C ALA A 163 -1.53 -26.92 12.15
N ILE A 164 -2.81 -27.08 11.87
CA ILE A 164 -3.92 -26.67 12.70
C ILE A 164 -4.46 -27.91 13.41
N ALA A 165 -4.71 -27.81 14.71
CA ALA A 165 -5.37 -28.82 15.53
C ALA A 165 -6.52 -28.15 16.26
N SER A 166 -7.76 -28.59 15.98
CA SER A 166 -8.97 -28.00 16.56
C SER A 166 -9.97 -29.07 16.96
N PRO A 167 -10.64 -28.96 18.11
CA PRO A 167 -11.74 -29.85 18.44
C PRO A 167 -12.92 -29.61 17.49
N CYS A 168 -13.66 -30.66 17.19
CA CYS A 168 -14.97 -30.57 16.57
C CYS A 168 -15.95 -29.90 17.52
N GLY A 169 -16.69 -28.90 17.03
CA GLY A 169 -17.66 -28.14 17.82
C GLY A 169 -18.83 -28.97 18.40
N HIS A 170 -19.07 -30.18 17.89
CA HIS A 170 -20.11 -31.09 18.37
C HIS A 170 -19.56 -32.19 19.29
N CYS A 171 -18.70 -33.07 18.75
CA CYS A 171 -18.23 -34.27 19.46
C CYS A 171 -16.91 -34.11 20.22
N GLY A 172 -16.21 -32.99 20.04
CA GLY A 172 -14.90 -32.73 20.65
C GLY A 172 -13.72 -33.51 20.05
N ALA A 173 -13.95 -34.42 19.09
CA ALA A 173 -12.87 -35.14 18.41
C ALA A 173 -11.94 -34.17 17.65
N LEU A 174 -10.66 -34.51 17.58
CA LEU A 174 -9.65 -33.64 17.03
C LEU A 174 -9.67 -33.64 15.50
N ILE A 175 -9.75 -32.45 14.91
CA ILE A 175 -9.60 -32.18 13.48
C ILE A 175 -8.19 -31.63 13.26
N ARG A 176 -7.48 -32.20 12.29
CA ARG A 176 -6.13 -31.80 11.90
C ARG A 176 -6.15 -31.29 10.47
N ILE A 177 -5.56 -30.13 10.24
CA ILE A 177 -5.46 -29.52 8.92
C ILE A 177 -4.02 -29.10 8.73
N THR A 178 -3.41 -29.45 7.60
CA THR A 178 -2.08 -28.94 7.24
C THR A 178 -2.17 -28.16 5.94
N THR A 179 -1.42 -27.08 5.85
CA THR A 179 -1.35 -26.23 4.66
C THR A 179 -0.02 -26.37 3.94
N GLN A 180 -0.01 -26.01 2.67
CA GLN A 180 1.16 -25.91 1.79
C GLN A 180 1.08 -24.62 0.96
N ASP A 181 2.09 -24.39 0.14
CA ASP A 181 2.21 -23.17 -0.69
C ASP A 181 2.17 -21.89 0.14
N ARG A 182 2.89 -21.91 1.27
CA ARG A 182 2.98 -20.80 2.22
C ARG A 182 1.61 -20.44 2.79
N GLY A 183 0.88 -21.48 3.20
CA GLY A 183 -0.46 -21.37 3.76
C GLY A 183 -1.56 -21.01 2.76
N ARG A 184 -1.32 -21.14 1.44
CA ARG A 184 -2.30 -20.79 0.39
C ARG A 184 -3.14 -21.95 -0.10
N ALA A 185 -2.69 -23.19 0.12
CA ALA A 185 -3.39 -24.40 -0.28
C ALA A 185 -3.42 -25.42 0.86
N LEU A 186 -4.38 -26.35 0.83
CA LEU A 186 -4.42 -27.47 1.77
C LEU A 186 -3.41 -28.54 1.33
N ALA A 187 -2.71 -29.11 2.32
CA ALA A 187 -1.86 -30.28 2.13
C ALA A 187 -2.60 -31.55 2.56
N ASP A 188 -3.25 -31.52 3.72
CA ASP A 188 -4.05 -32.63 4.24
C ASP A 188 -5.13 -32.14 5.23
N VAL A 189 -6.23 -32.89 5.32
CA VAL A 189 -7.36 -32.63 6.22
C VAL A 189 -7.85 -33.96 6.81
N GLU A 190 -7.83 -34.07 8.13
CA GLU A 190 -8.30 -35.24 8.87
C GLU A 190 -9.35 -34.83 9.92
N PRO A 191 -10.58 -35.39 9.88
CA PRO A 191 -11.10 -36.29 8.85
C PRO A 191 -11.38 -35.54 7.53
N GLN A 192 -11.31 -36.24 6.39
CA GLN A 192 -11.58 -35.65 5.07
C GLN A 192 -12.98 -35.07 4.91
N SER A 193 -13.93 -35.51 5.73
CA SER A 193 -15.30 -35.00 5.78
C SER A 193 -15.44 -33.69 6.55
N ALA A 194 -14.35 -33.14 7.10
CA ALA A 194 -14.42 -31.95 7.94
C ALA A 194 -14.99 -30.74 7.18
N VAL A 195 -15.74 -29.91 7.92
CA VAL A 195 -16.37 -28.68 7.42
C VAL A 195 -16.18 -27.56 8.44
N MET A 196 -16.40 -26.32 8.01
CA MET A 196 -16.35 -25.13 8.86
C MET A 196 -17.70 -24.43 8.86
N TRP A 197 -18.13 -23.96 10.01
CA TRP A 197 -19.23 -23.00 10.12
C TRP A 197 -18.67 -21.59 10.25
N GLN A 198 -19.05 -20.70 9.34
CA GLN A 198 -18.71 -19.28 9.40
C GLN A 198 -19.92 -18.52 9.95
N SER A 199 -19.82 -18.05 11.19
CA SER A 199 -20.85 -17.21 11.79
C SER A 199 -20.83 -15.81 11.17
N VAL A 200 -22.00 -15.18 11.08
CA VAL A 200 -22.15 -13.76 10.73
C VAL A 200 -22.88 -12.96 11.81
N ARG A 201 -23.12 -13.58 12.98
CA ARG A 201 -23.74 -12.92 14.13
C ARG A 201 -22.70 -12.10 14.90
N TYR A 202 -22.92 -10.79 15.00
CA TYR A 202 -22.13 -9.88 15.83
C TYR A 202 -22.99 -9.31 16.96
N GLU A 203 -22.65 -9.62 18.20
CA GLU A 203 -23.30 -9.07 19.39
C GLU A 203 -22.32 -8.14 20.13
N GLY A 204 -22.52 -6.83 19.95
CA GLY A 204 -22.25 -5.79 20.95
C GLY A 204 -20.88 -5.71 21.63
N GLY A 205 -19.76 -5.70 20.90
CA GLY A 205 -18.53 -5.02 21.38
C GLY A 205 -17.22 -5.80 21.35
N CYS A 206 -17.22 -7.08 20.98
CA CYS A 206 -16.00 -7.85 20.74
C CYS A 206 -16.25 -9.04 19.81
N ALA A 207 -15.50 -9.15 18.71
CA ALA A 207 -15.59 -10.25 17.76
C ALA A 207 -15.13 -11.56 18.39
N ALA A 208 -14.18 -11.53 19.33
CA ALA A 208 -13.72 -12.72 20.04
C ALA A 208 -14.84 -13.35 20.91
N SER A 209 -15.72 -12.53 21.49
CA SER A 209 -16.81 -13.00 22.36
C SER A 209 -18.15 -13.23 21.63
N SER A 210 -18.28 -12.82 20.37
CA SER A 210 -19.51 -12.95 19.58
C SER A 210 -19.30 -13.76 18.28
N LEU A 211 -18.72 -13.17 17.23
CA LEU A 211 -18.47 -13.82 15.94
C LEU A 211 -17.60 -15.08 16.05
N CYS A 212 -16.54 -15.02 16.84
CA CYS A 212 -15.56 -16.10 16.99
C CYS A 212 -16.09 -17.24 17.86
N ALA A 213 -17.00 -16.97 18.78
CA ALA A 213 -17.54 -17.97 19.71
C ALA A 213 -18.28 -19.10 18.99
N THR A 214 -18.81 -18.85 17.80
CA THR A 214 -19.56 -19.85 17.02
C THR A 214 -18.95 -20.19 15.67
N THR A 215 -17.81 -19.59 15.31
CA THR A 215 -17.06 -19.94 14.09
C THR A 215 -16.10 -21.11 14.36
N ALA A 216 -16.51 -22.32 14.01
CA ALA A 216 -15.86 -23.57 14.44
C ALA A 216 -15.74 -24.63 13.33
N PHE A 217 -14.89 -25.65 13.56
CA PHE A 217 -14.77 -26.83 12.70
C PHE A 217 -15.64 -27.99 13.18
N PHE A 218 -16.07 -28.82 12.24
CA PHE A 218 -16.88 -30.03 12.50
C PHE A 218 -16.33 -31.20 11.70
N CYS A 219 -16.37 -32.42 12.27
CA CYS A 219 -15.85 -33.61 11.58
C CYS A 219 -16.64 -33.97 10.32
N SER A 220 -17.90 -33.55 10.23
CA SER A 220 -18.83 -33.84 9.13
C SER A 220 -19.98 -32.84 9.09
N ASP A 221 -20.72 -32.81 7.97
CA ASP A 221 -21.98 -32.08 7.85
C ASP A 221 -23.05 -32.57 8.86
N GLU A 222 -23.03 -33.85 9.23
CA GLU A 222 -23.91 -34.41 10.27
C GLU A 222 -23.64 -33.78 11.64
N HIS A 223 -22.36 -33.67 12.02
CA HIS A 223 -21.97 -33.02 13.28
C HIS A 223 -22.31 -31.53 13.30
N LEU A 224 -22.11 -30.83 12.17
CA LEU A 224 -22.53 -29.45 12.03
C LEU A 224 -24.06 -29.33 12.18
N SER A 225 -24.83 -30.20 11.54
CA SER A 225 -26.30 -30.16 11.61
C SER A 225 -26.79 -30.41 13.03
N ALA A 226 -26.28 -31.44 13.71
CA ALA A 226 -26.62 -31.73 15.10
C ALA A 226 -26.29 -30.57 16.05
N TRP A 227 -25.12 -29.95 15.88
CA TRP A 227 -24.73 -28.78 16.66
C TRP A 227 -25.64 -27.56 16.43
N ARG A 228 -26.13 -27.35 15.20
CA ARG A 228 -27.07 -26.27 14.87
C ARG A 228 -28.46 -26.52 15.45
N ASP A 229 -28.95 -27.76 15.39
CA ASP A 229 -30.26 -28.13 15.93
C ASP A 229 -30.35 -27.90 17.45
N GLU A 230 -29.24 -28.09 18.18
CA GLU A 230 -29.14 -27.83 19.62
C GLU A 230 -29.17 -26.33 19.99
N ARG A 231 -28.86 -25.42 19.05
CA ARG A 231 -28.58 -23.99 19.32
C ARG A 231 -29.61 -23.01 18.74
N SER A 232 -30.73 -23.52 18.21
CA SER A 232 -31.75 -22.82 17.40
C SER A 232 -31.41 -22.76 15.90
N THR A 233 -32.39 -23.13 15.07
CA THR A 233 -32.29 -23.16 13.59
C THR A 233 -32.00 -21.81 12.94
N ASP A 234 -32.12 -20.71 13.69
CA ASP A 234 -32.00 -19.33 13.21
C ASP A 234 -30.61 -18.70 13.45
N GLU A 235 -29.57 -19.48 13.77
CA GLU A 235 -28.20 -18.94 13.82
C GLU A 235 -27.71 -18.58 12.39
N PRO A 236 -27.48 -17.28 12.08
CA PRO A 236 -27.10 -16.88 10.74
C PRO A 236 -25.62 -17.21 10.51
N GLY A 237 -25.34 -17.96 9.45
CA GLY A 237 -23.99 -18.34 9.08
C GLY A 237 -23.95 -19.19 7.81
N PHE A 238 -22.74 -19.55 7.41
CA PHE A 238 -22.47 -20.26 6.17
C PHE A 238 -21.70 -21.54 6.48
N ARG A 239 -22.17 -22.66 5.94
CA ARG A 239 -21.39 -23.90 5.87
C ARG A 239 -20.35 -23.74 4.76
N LEU A 240 -19.08 -23.89 5.11
CA LEU A 240 -17.95 -23.88 4.18
C LEU A 240 -17.23 -25.24 4.23
N SER A 241 -16.75 -25.72 3.10
CA SER A 241 -15.68 -26.75 3.10
C SER A 241 -14.40 -26.18 3.74
N ILE A 242 -13.44 -27.02 4.12
CA ILE A 242 -12.15 -26.52 4.64
C ILE A 242 -11.41 -25.69 3.59
N GLU A 243 -11.52 -26.05 2.31
CA GLU A 243 -10.92 -25.30 1.20
C GLU A 243 -11.54 -23.90 1.06
N GLU A 244 -12.87 -23.81 1.14
CA GLU A 244 -13.59 -22.53 1.15
C GLU A 244 -13.30 -21.71 2.42
N GLY A 245 -13.12 -22.38 3.58
CA GLY A 245 -12.68 -21.73 4.80
C GLY A 245 -11.27 -21.15 4.67
N LEU A 246 -10.37 -21.86 3.97
CA LEU A 246 -9.03 -21.37 3.67
C LEU A 246 -9.08 -20.17 2.74
N GLU A 247 -9.93 -20.21 1.72
CA GLU A 247 -10.19 -19.09 0.82
C GLU A 247 -10.69 -17.86 1.60
N ALA A 248 -11.66 -18.03 2.50
CA ALA A 248 -12.18 -16.97 3.37
C ALA A 248 -11.08 -16.39 4.28
N GLY A 249 -10.30 -17.25 4.94
CA GLY A 249 -9.19 -16.84 5.80
C GLY A 249 -8.10 -16.08 5.03
N ARG A 250 -7.77 -16.52 3.81
CA ARG A 250 -6.83 -15.81 2.93
C ARG A 250 -7.32 -14.41 2.57
N ALA A 251 -8.57 -14.28 2.18
CA ALA A 251 -9.17 -13.00 1.84
C ALA A 251 -9.22 -12.04 3.04
N LEU A 252 -9.48 -12.55 4.24
CA LEU A 252 -9.57 -11.75 5.46
C LEU A 252 -8.21 -11.38 6.05
N PHE A 253 -7.20 -12.25 5.96
CA PHE A 253 -5.96 -12.10 6.73
C PHE A 253 -4.70 -11.98 5.90
N GLY A 254 -4.66 -12.52 4.68
CA GLY A 254 -3.50 -12.46 3.79
C GLY A 254 -2.91 -11.05 3.66
N PRO A 255 -3.72 -9.98 3.50
CA PRO A 255 -3.21 -8.62 3.37
C PRO A 255 -2.67 -8.00 4.70
N SER A 256 -2.88 -8.65 5.87
CA SER A 256 -2.59 -8.07 7.21
C SER A 256 -1.14 -7.74 7.44
N LEU A 257 -0.21 -8.46 6.80
CA LEU A 257 1.22 -8.15 6.82
C LEU A 257 1.75 -7.67 5.46
N ALA A 258 0.91 -7.63 4.42
CA ALA A 258 1.28 -7.15 3.08
C ALA A 258 1.52 -5.64 3.05
N GLY A 259 2.35 -5.16 2.12
CA GLY A 259 2.64 -3.73 1.96
C GLY A 259 3.59 -3.11 2.99
N LEU A 260 4.07 -3.89 3.98
CA LEU A 260 4.98 -3.42 5.04
C LEU A 260 6.44 -3.85 4.83
N ASP A 261 6.67 -4.63 3.78
CA ASP A 261 7.99 -5.02 3.32
C ASP A 261 8.64 -3.97 2.42
N VAL A 262 8.27 -2.70 2.60
CA VAL A 262 9.12 -1.58 2.22
C VAL A 262 10.23 -1.36 3.27
N ALA A 263 10.07 -1.89 4.49
CA ALA A 263 11.07 -1.75 5.57
C ALA A 263 11.48 -3.08 6.25
N SER A 264 10.92 -4.24 5.86
CA SER A 264 11.16 -5.48 6.63
C SER A 264 10.88 -6.83 5.95
N LYS A 265 10.76 -6.88 4.62
CA LYS A 265 11.61 -7.84 3.93
C LYS A 265 12.99 -7.26 4.14
N SER A 266 13.69 -7.75 5.16
CA SER A 266 15.12 -7.89 4.96
C SER A 266 15.24 -8.48 3.58
N LEU A 267 15.78 -7.73 2.63
CA LEU A 267 16.27 -8.33 1.42
C LEU A 267 17.11 -9.48 1.93
N VAL A 268 16.65 -10.72 1.73
CA VAL A 268 17.41 -11.94 2.03
C VAL A 268 18.47 -12.02 0.94
N VAL A 269 19.33 -11.02 0.99
CA VAL A 269 20.43 -10.62 0.14
C VAL A 269 21.36 -9.68 0.93
N ALA A 270 20.97 -9.20 2.12
CA ALA A 270 21.93 -8.73 3.11
C ALA A 270 22.72 -9.94 3.63
N ASN A 271 24.04 -9.93 3.42
CA ASN A 271 25.00 -10.95 3.82
C ASN A 271 25.05 -12.24 2.99
N ARG A 272 25.01 -12.15 1.64
CA ARG A 272 25.57 -13.26 0.84
C ARG A 272 27.09 -13.31 1.07
N PRO A 273 27.66 -14.46 1.48
CA PRO A 273 29.08 -14.55 1.74
C PRO A 273 29.86 -14.27 0.45
N LEU A 274 30.78 -13.31 0.53
CA LEU A 274 31.74 -13.03 -0.53
C LEU A 274 32.44 -14.33 -0.92
N ARG A 275 32.53 -14.60 -2.22
CA ARG A 275 33.34 -15.72 -2.70
C ARG A 275 34.79 -15.50 -2.25
N THR A 276 35.25 -16.34 -1.31
CA THR A 276 36.59 -16.26 -0.71
C THR A 276 37.72 -16.55 -1.72
N ASN A 277 37.40 -17.18 -2.85
CA ASN A 277 38.31 -17.41 -3.98
C ASN A 277 38.17 -16.33 -5.10
N GLY A 278 37.52 -15.20 -4.82
CA GLY A 278 37.36 -14.10 -5.77
C GLY A 278 38.65 -13.27 -5.96
N ARG A 279 38.77 -12.61 -7.12
CA ARG A 279 39.95 -11.81 -7.54
C ARG A 279 40.33 -10.66 -6.58
N ASN A 280 39.44 -10.28 -5.64
CA ASN A 280 39.56 -9.08 -4.81
C ASN A 280 39.67 -9.36 -3.29
N GLY A 281 40.12 -10.54 -2.87
CA GLY A 281 40.55 -10.77 -1.48
C GLY A 281 39.49 -10.52 -0.40
N GLY A 282 38.20 -10.78 -0.69
CA GLY A 282 37.10 -10.53 0.25
C GLY A 282 36.46 -9.14 0.15
N ALA A 283 36.64 -8.42 -0.96
CA ALA A 283 35.88 -7.22 -1.32
C ALA A 283 34.85 -7.50 -2.41
N TYR A 284 33.81 -6.66 -2.51
CA TYR A 284 32.92 -6.67 -3.68
C TYR A 284 33.70 -6.23 -4.92
N ASP A 285 33.43 -6.85 -6.06
CA ASP A 285 34.04 -6.45 -7.34
C ASP A 285 33.55 -5.06 -7.75
N LEU A 286 32.28 -4.77 -7.47
CA LEU A 286 31.64 -3.49 -7.76
C LEU A 286 30.72 -3.07 -6.60
N VAL A 287 30.84 -1.81 -6.18
CA VAL A 287 29.85 -1.15 -5.34
C VAL A 287 29.10 -0.11 -6.16
N VAL A 288 27.78 -0.13 -6.10
CA VAL A 288 26.91 0.83 -6.79
C VAL A 288 26.15 1.62 -5.75
N ILE A 289 26.34 2.94 -5.71
CA ILE A 289 25.67 3.84 -4.77
C ILE A 289 24.46 4.47 -5.45
N GLY A 290 23.26 4.08 -5.04
CA GLY A 290 21.99 4.58 -5.56
C GLY A 290 21.18 3.49 -6.26
N ALA A 291 20.01 3.18 -5.72
CA ALA A 291 19.13 2.09 -6.17
C ALA A 291 18.06 2.55 -7.17
N GLY A 292 18.39 3.52 -8.04
CA GLY A 292 17.56 3.96 -9.17
C GLY A 292 17.83 3.16 -10.45
N SER A 293 17.20 3.55 -11.57
CA SER A 293 17.33 2.86 -12.86
C SER A 293 18.78 2.61 -13.29
N ALA A 294 19.65 3.61 -13.18
CA ALA A 294 21.06 3.50 -13.54
C ALA A 294 21.80 2.51 -12.63
N GLY A 295 21.56 2.57 -11.32
CA GLY A 295 22.23 1.68 -10.36
C GLY A 295 21.78 0.23 -10.46
N PHE A 296 20.47 -0.01 -10.68
CA PHE A 296 19.95 -1.33 -10.98
C PHE A 296 20.53 -1.90 -12.28
N SER A 297 20.52 -1.11 -13.36
CA SER A 297 21.07 -1.53 -14.65
C SER A 297 22.56 -1.87 -14.56
N ALA A 298 23.36 -1.02 -13.89
CA ALA A 298 24.77 -1.27 -13.67
C ALA A 298 25.01 -2.55 -12.83
N SER A 299 24.21 -2.76 -11.79
CA SER A 299 24.35 -3.92 -10.90
C SER A 299 24.01 -5.23 -11.60
N ILE A 300 22.90 -5.27 -12.35
CA ILE A 300 22.49 -6.43 -13.14
C ILE A 300 23.53 -6.73 -14.22
N THR A 301 23.94 -5.72 -14.99
CA THR A 301 24.95 -5.90 -16.06
C THR A 301 26.26 -6.45 -15.53
N ALA A 302 26.71 -6.00 -14.36
CA ALA A 302 27.93 -6.50 -13.74
C ALA A 302 27.76 -7.92 -13.18
N ALA A 303 26.62 -8.22 -12.56
CA ALA A 303 26.32 -9.55 -12.03
C ALA A 303 26.19 -10.60 -13.14
N ASP A 304 25.60 -10.25 -14.29
CA ASP A 304 25.50 -11.12 -15.48
C ASP A 304 26.88 -11.44 -16.07
N GLN A 305 27.86 -10.55 -15.88
CA GLN A 305 29.26 -10.77 -16.23
C GLN A 305 30.05 -11.52 -15.13
N GLY A 306 29.36 -11.96 -14.08
CA GLY A 306 29.93 -12.76 -12.99
C GLY A 306 30.54 -11.97 -11.84
N ALA A 307 30.38 -10.65 -11.80
CA ALA A 307 30.88 -9.81 -10.70
C ALA A 307 30.04 -10.00 -9.42
N GLN A 308 30.68 -9.90 -8.26
CA GLN A 308 30.01 -9.72 -6.97
C GLN A 308 29.75 -8.24 -6.73
N VAL A 309 28.47 -7.86 -6.70
CA VAL A 309 28.03 -6.46 -6.63
C VAL A 309 27.39 -6.17 -5.27
N ALA A 310 27.74 -5.05 -4.65
CA ALA A 310 26.91 -4.45 -3.60
C ALA A 310 26.15 -3.24 -4.17
N LEU A 311 24.83 -3.36 -4.27
CA LEU A 311 23.93 -2.27 -4.60
C LEU A 311 23.47 -1.59 -3.31
N ILE A 312 23.81 -0.33 -3.13
CA ILE A 312 23.47 0.44 -1.93
C ILE A 312 22.29 1.36 -2.25
N GLY A 313 21.21 1.24 -1.47
CA GLY A 313 20.02 2.07 -1.60
C GLY A 313 19.68 2.81 -0.30
N SER A 314 19.22 4.05 -0.43
CA SER A 314 18.67 4.85 0.67
C SER A 314 17.32 5.41 0.24
N GLY A 315 16.30 5.27 1.10
CA GLY A 315 14.91 5.62 0.76
C GLY A 315 14.22 4.54 -0.08
N THR A 316 13.19 4.93 -0.82
CA THR A 316 12.37 3.98 -1.60
C THR A 316 13.15 3.40 -2.78
N ILE A 317 13.23 2.06 -2.84
CA ILE A 317 13.89 1.32 -3.92
C ILE A 317 13.28 1.65 -5.30
N GLY A 318 14.12 1.65 -6.33
CA GLY A 318 13.75 2.02 -7.71
C GLY A 318 14.00 3.49 -8.04
N GLY A 319 14.32 4.33 -7.03
CA GLY A 319 14.71 5.73 -7.22
C GLY A 319 13.60 6.60 -7.81
N THR A 320 13.99 7.70 -8.46
CA THR A 320 13.06 8.75 -8.93
C THR A 320 12.06 8.24 -9.96
N CYS A 321 12.52 7.52 -10.99
CA CYS A 321 11.73 7.21 -12.19
C CYS A 321 10.42 6.47 -11.90
N VAL A 322 10.48 5.42 -11.07
CA VAL A 322 9.29 4.62 -10.73
C VAL A 322 8.44 5.28 -9.65
N ASN A 323 9.05 5.96 -8.67
CA ASN A 323 8.35 6.39 -7.47
C ASN A 323 7.75 7.79 -7.59
N VAL A 324 8.50 8.76 -8.12
CA VAL A 324 8.17 10.20 -8.03
C VAL A 324 8.45 10.96 -9.33
N GLY A 325 8.61 10.23 -10.44
CA GLY A 325 9.04 10.77 -11.73
C GLY A 325 8.21 10.25 -12.89
N CYS A 326 8.84 9.52 -13.80
CA CYS A 326 8.27 9.14 -15.09
C CYS A 326 6.99 8.32 -14.96
N VAL A 327 6.95 7.28 -14.12
CA VAL A 327 5.75 6.44 -13.98
C VAL A 327 4.55 7.24 -13.49
N PRO A 328 4.60 7.91 -12.32
CA PRO A 328 3.43 8.66 -11.84
C PRO A 328 3.03 9.81 -12.77
N SER A 329 3.99 10.56 -13.32
CA SER A 329 3.69 11.65 -14.26
C SER A 329 3.03 11.15 -15.54
N LYS A 330 3.54 10.09 -16.18
CA LYS A 330 2.95 9.56 -17.43
C LYS A 330 1.57 8.95 -17.20
N THR A 331 1.34 8.33 -16.05
CA THR A 331 -0.01 7.87 -15.69
C THR A 331 -1.00 9.03 -15.58
N MET A 332 -0.63 10.09 -14.87
CA MET A 332 -1.49 11.26 -14.70
C MET A 332 -1.69 12.03 -16.02
N ILE A 333 -0.64 12.19 -16.83
CA ILE A 333 -0.74 12.81 -18.16
C ILE A 333 -1.68 12.01 -19.05
N ARG A 334 -1.62 10.67 -19.02
CA ARG A 334 -2.50 9.83 -19.82
C ARG A 334 -3.96 9.92 -19.36
N ALA A 335 -4.21 10.03 -18.06
CA ALA A 335 -5.56 10.27 -17.54
C ALA A 335 -6.09 11.63 -17.98
N ALA A 336 -5.28 12.68 -17.88
CA ALA A 336 -5.62 14.03 -18.32
C ALA A 336 -5.82 14.11 -19.85
N GLU A 337 -5.08 13.33 -20.63
CA GLU A 337 -5.25 13.21 -22.08
C GLU A 337 -6.63 12.62 -22.44
N ALA A 338 -7.18 11.71 -21.64
CA ALA A 338 -8.52 11.18 -21.88
C ALA A 338 -9.61 12.27 -21.77
N LEU A 339 -9.48 13.19 -20.80
CA LEU A 339 -10.36 14.35 -20.64
C LEU A 339 -10.24 15.28 -21.84
N HIS A 340 -9.01 15.63 -22.22
CA HIS A 340 -8.74 16.47 -23.38
C HIS A 340 -9.28 15.86 -24.68
N GLY A 341 -9.09 14.56 -24.88
CA GLY A 341 -9.56 13.83 -26.05
C GLY A 341 -11.08 13.85 -26.20
N ALA A 342 -11.82 13.73 -25.09
CA ALA A 342 -13.27 13.84 -25.09
C ALA A 342 -13.74 15.22 -25.57
N GLY A 343 -13.18 16.30 -25.02
CA GLY A 343 -13.50 17.66 -25.47
C GLY A 343 -13.10 17.95 -26.92
N ALA A 344 -11.96 17.42 -27.35
CA ALA A 344 -11.46 17.55 -28.71
C ALA A 344 -12.26 16.74 -29.75
N ALA A 345 -13.14 15.83 -29.35
CA ALA A 345 -13.95 15.01 -30.26
C ALA A 345 -14.83 15.86 -31.19
N SER A 346 -15.26 17.03 -30.72
CA SER A 346 -16.05 18.02 -31.45
C SER A 346 -15.40 18.56 -32.73
N ARG A 347 -14.09 18.36 -32.92
CA ARG A 347 -13.38 18.70 -34.18
C ARG A 347 -13.82 17.85 -35.38
N PHE A 348 -14.46 16.72 -35.13
CA PHE A 348 -14.99 15.84 -36.18
C PHE A 348 -16.50 16.03 -36.29
N ALA A 349 -16.96 16.38 -37.49
CA ALA A 349 -18.38 16.61 -37.75
C ALA A 349 -19.22 15.38 -37.38
N GLY A 350 -20.27 15.59 -36.58
CA GLY A 350 -21.17 14.53 -36.12
C GLY A 350 -20.70 13.75 -34.89
N LEU A 351 -19.56 14.12 -34.28
CA LEU A 351 -19.06 13.50 -33.06
C LEU A 351 -19.09 14.50 -31.88
N ALA A 352 -19.57 14.05 -30.73
CA ALA A 352 -19.48 14.75 -29.46
C ALA A 352 -18.96 13.80 -28.39
N GLY A 353 -18.12 14.31 -27.49
CA GLY A 353 -17.56 13.56 -26.37
C GLY A 353 -17.55 14.46 -25.14
N GLU A 354 -17.84 13.87 -23.99
CA GLU A 354 -17.82 14.55 -22.70
C GLU A 354 -17.20 13.61 -21.67
N ALA A 355 -16.30 14.14 -20.86
CA ALA A 355 -15.66 13.41 -19.77
C ALA A 355 -15.39 14.38 -18.63
N HIS A 356 -15.58 13.91 -17.40
CA HIS A 356 -15.42 14.70 -16.19
C HIS A 356 -14.56 13.94 -15.19
N LEU A 357 -13.67 14.66 -14.51
CA LEU A 357 -12.99 14.13 -13.35
C LEU A 357 -13.95 14.16 -12.16
N THR A 358 -14.34 12.99 -11.66
CA THR A 358 -15.29 12.87 -10.55
C THR A 358 -14.62 12.72 -9.20
N ASP A 359 -13.42 12.14 -9.15
CA ASP A 359 -12.69 11.89 -7.92
C ASP A 359 -11.17 11.97 -8.16
N TRP A 360 -10.59 13.11 -7.77
CA TRP A 360 -9.15 13.33 -7.85
C TRP A 360 -8.38 12.35 -6.94
N ARG A 361 -8.89 12.06 -5.74
CA ARG A 361 -8.21 11.18 -4.78
C ARG A 361 -8.18 9.75 -5.29
N ALA A 362 -9.26 9.26 -5.90
CA ALA A 362 -9.28 7.95 -6.55
C ALA A 362 -8.28 7.88 -7.71
N LEU A 363 -8.12 8.95 -8.50
CA LEU A 363 -7.14 9.00 -9.57
C LEU A 363 -5.69 8.94 -9.04
N ILE A 364 -5.39 9.69 -7.97
CA ILE A 364 -4.10 9.62 -7.27
C ILE A 364 -3.86 8.20 -6.70
N GLY A 365 -4.87 7.60 -6.07
CA GLY A 365 -4.80 6.23 -5.57
C GLY A 365 -4.48 5.21 -6.67
N ALA A 366 -5.14 5.30 -7.83
CA ALA A 366 -4.87 4.42 -8.97
C ALA A 366 -3.44 4.57 -9.50
N LYS A 367 -2.90 5.80 -9.52
CA LYS A 367 -1.49 6.06 -9.84
C LYS A 367 -0.56 5.40 -8.81
N ASP A 368 -0.85 5.54 -7.51
CA ASP A 368 -0.03 4.98 -6.44
C ASP A 368 -0.02 3.44 -6.45
N ASP A 369 -1.16 2.82 -6.74
CA ASP A 369 -1.28 1.37 -6.90
C ASP A 369 -0.41 0.85 -8.05
N LEU A 370 -0.41 1.56 -9.19
CA LEU A 370 0.44 1.22 -10.33
C LEU A 370 1.93 1.40 -9.98
N VAL A 371 2.30 2.51 -9.33
CA VAL A 371 3.67 2.75 -8.86
C VAL A 371 4.12 1.63 -7.91
N GLY A 372 3.29 1.27 -6.94
CA GLY A 372 3.54 0.19 -6.00
C GLY A 372 3.73 -1.16 -6.70
N THR A 373 2.83 -1.48 -7.63
CA THR A 373 2.88 -2.72 -8.43
C THR A 373 4.16 -2.80 -9.26
N LEU A 374 4.52 -1.73 -9.96
CA LEU A 374 5.72 -1.69 -10.78
C LEU A 374 6.99 -1.72 -9.93
N ARG A 375 7.02 -1.02 -8.79
CA ARG A 375 8.14 -1.08 -7.85
C ARG A 375 8.35 -2.52 -7.36
N GLN A 376 7.28 -3.18 -6.95
CA GLN A 376 7.33 -4.56 -6.45
C GLN A 376 7.89 -5.50 -7.54
N LYS A 377 7.27 -5.52 -8.72
CA LYS A 377 7.65 -6.44 -9.81
C LYS A 377 9.02 -6.16 -10.41
N LYS A 378 9.40 -4.89 -10.58
CA LYS A 378 10.61 -4.51 -11.34
C LYS A 378 11.85 -4.35 -10.47
N TYR A 379 11.70 -4.21 -9.16
CA TYR A 379 12.82 -3.98 -8.26
C TYR A 379 12.84 -4.96 -7.09
N VAL A 380 11.74 -5.08 -6.33
CA VAL A 380 11.74 -5.90 -5.11
C VAL A 380 11.77 -7.40 -5.42
N ASP A 381 10.91 -7.87 -6.32
CA ASP A 381 10.81 -9.29 -6.68
C ASP A 381 11.95 -9.73 -7.61
N LEU A 382 12.43 -8.81 -8.44
CA LEU A 382 13.47 -9.08 -9.43
C LEU A 382 14.87 -9.21 -8.80
N LEU A 383 15.20 -8.38 -7.81
CA LEU A 383 16.56 -8.32 -7.27
C LEU A 383 17.07 -9.64 -6.66
N PRO A 384 16.26 -10.42 -5.90
CA PRO A 384 16.65 -11.72 -5.38
C PRO A 384 17.04 -12.76 -6.45
N GLU A 385 16.53 -12.64 -7.68
CA GLU A 385 16.83 -13.55 -8.80
C GLU A 385 18.32 -13.46 -9.22
N TYR A 386 19.01 -12.35 -8.90
CA TYR A 386 20.41 -12.16 -9.23
C TYR A 386 21.31 -12.62 -8.09
N ASN A 387 21.87 -13.82 -8.23
CA ASN A 387 22.78 -14.44 -7.25
C ASN A 387 24.07 -13.63 -6.98
N GLY A 388 24.49 -12.79 -7.94
CA GLY A 388 25.69 -11.96 -7.84
C GLY A 388 25.53 -10.60 -7.17
N ILE A 389 24.30 -10.22 -6.79
CA ILE A 389 24.03 -8.90 -6.20
C ILE A 389 23.69 -9.07 -4.72
N ALA A 390 24.26 -8.19 -3.88
CA ALA A 390 23.88 -7.95 -2.51
C ALA A 390 23.26 -6.54 -2.40
N TYR A 391 22.11 -6.42 -1.75
CA TYR A 391 21.51 -5.11 -1.51
C TYR A 391 21.79 -4.67 -0.09
N LEU A 392 22.33 -3.45 0.05
CA LEU A 392 22.63 -2.83 1.32
C LEU A 392 21.75 -1.59 1.50
N GLU A 393 20.91 -1.61 2.52
CA GLU A 393 20.08 -0.45 2.85
C GLU A 393 20.85 0.50 3.76
N GLY A 394 21.02 1.74 3.33
CA GLY A 394 21.68 2.76 4.13
C GLY A 394 22.21 3.94 3.33
N ALA A 395 22.46 5.03 4.05
CA ALA A 395 23.14 6.19 3.50
C ALA A 395 24.60 5.84 3.25
N ALA A 396 25.07 6.07 2.02
CA ALA A 396 26.45 5.84 1.63
C ALA A 396 27.25 7.15 1.58
N ARG A 397 28.53 7.09 1.97
CA ARG A 397 29.49 8.17 1.71
C ARG A 397 30.84 7.61 1.32
N LEU A 398 31.60 8.39 0.55
CA LEU A 398 32.99 8.11 0.25
C LEU A 398 33.88 8.72 1.34
N ASN A 399 34.83 7.95 1.87
CA ASN A 399 35.70 8.41 2.96
C ASN A 399 37.19 8.35 2.60
N GLY A 400 37.58 8.68 1.36
CA GLY A 400 38.98 8.66 0.90
C GLY A 400 39.64 7.27 0.85
N ALA A 401 39.17 6.30 1.64
CA ALA A 401 39.62 4.92 1.73
C ALA A 401 38.62 3.91 1.13
N GLY A 402 37.40 4.35 0.79
CA GLY A 402 36.38 3.50 0.21
C GLY A 402 34.96 4.03 0.42
N VAL A 403 34.01 3.09 0.55
CA VAL A 403 32.59 3.37 0.79
C VAL A 403 32.25 3.04 2.25
N LEU A 404 31.51 3.93 2.91
CA LEU A 404 30.85 3.66 4.19
C LEU A 404 29.34 3.59 3.95
N VAL A 405 28.66 2.60 4.52
CA VAL A 405 27.20 2.48 4.53
C VAL A 405 26.75 2.47 5.99
N ASN A 406 25.97 3.47 6.41
CA ASN A 406 25.63 3.68 7.83
C ASN A 406 26.88 3.58 8.73
N ASP A 407 27.95 4.28 8.36
CA ASP A 407 29.26 4.28 9.03
C ASP A 407 30.07 2.97 8.97
N SER A 408 29.50 1.90 8.43
CA SER A 408 30.19 0.61 8.29
C SER A 408 30.98 0.53 6.98
N PRO A 409 32.26 0.15 6.99
CA PRO A 409 33.06 0.08 5.77
C PRO A 409 32.62 -1.07 4.86
N VAL A 410 32.52 -0.76 3.57
CA VAL A 410 32.26 -1.73 2.51
C VAL A 410 33.43 -1.70 1.54
N ALA A 411 34.19 -2.80 1.51
CA ALA A 411 35.32 -2.94 0.61
C ALA A 411 34.86 -3.12 -0.84
N ALA A 412 35.48 -2.35 -1.75
CA ALA A 412 35.07 -2.26 -3.15
C ALA A 412 36.29 -2.26 -4.08
N GLY A 413 36.28 -3.09 -5.12
CA GLY A 413 37.26 -3.01 -6.21
C GLY A 413 37.01 -1.81 -7.13
N LYS A 414 35.73 -1.57 -7.47
CA LYS A 414 35.26 -0.41 -8.25
C LYS A 414 34.00 0.17 -7.62
N ILE A 415 33.75 1.46 -7.88
CA ILE A 415 32.59 2.19 -7.36
C ILE A 415 31.89 2.91 -8.50
N ILE A 416 30.57 2.76 -8.59
CA ILE A 416 29.68 3.56 -9.44
C ILE A 416 28.82 4.44 -8.54
N VAL A 417 28.78 5.75 -8.83
CA VAL A 417 27.89 6.71 -8.16
C VAL A 417 26.68 6.96 -9.06
N ALA A 418 25.51 6.53 -8.60
CA ALA A 418 24.23 6.60 -9.30
C ALA A 418 23.12 7.17 -8.38
N THR A 419 23.47 8.17 -7.56
CA THR A 419 22.58 8.77 -6.55
C THR A 419 21.41 9.58 -7.12
N GLY A 420 21.41 9.85 -8.43
CA GLY A 420 20.36 10.64 -9.07
C GLY A 420 20.45 12.13 -8.74
N ALA A 421 19.29 12.79 -8.77
CA ALA A 421 19.13 14.23 -8.53
C ALA A 421 17.90 14.49 -7.65
N SER A 422 17.80 15.71 -7.12
CA SER A 422 16.67 16.21 -6.33
C SER A 422 16.22 17.57 -6.88
N PRO A 423 14.93 17.96 -6.70
CA PRO A 423 14.42 19.23 -7.22
C PRO A 423 15.24 20.43 -6.75
N ALA A 424 15.57 21.33 -7.68
CA ALA A 424 16.21 22.61 -7.39
C ALA A 424 15.15 23.67 -7.07
N ILE A 425 15.32 24.34 -5.93
CA ILE A 425 14.46 25.46 -5.51
C ILE A 425 15.02 26.76 -6.11
N ALA A 426 14.14 27.53 -6.76
CA ALA A 426 14.50 28.81 -7.35
C ALA A 426 14.93 29.81 -6.27
N ASN A 427 16.01 30.56 -6.50
CA ASN A 427 16.37 31.69 -5.65
C ASN A 427 15.44 32.89 -5.93
N ILE A 428 14.28 32.91 -5.26
CA ILE A 428 13.28 33.98 -5.32
C ILE A 428 13.07 34.48 -3.90
N PRO A 429 13.26 35.78 -3.61
CA PRO A 429 13.04 36.31 -2.26
C PRO A 429 11.65 35.96 -1.72
N GLY A 430 11.61 35.33 -0.53
CA GLY A 430 10.37 34.95 0.16
C GLY A 430 9.87 33.53 -0.11
N ILE A 431 10.47 32.79 -1.06
CA ILE A 431 10.05 31.43 -1.41
C ILE A 431 10.21 30.45 -0.24
N GLU A 432 11.16 30.70 0.63
CA GLU A 432 11.43 29.92 1.85
C GLU A 432 10.35 30.07 2.92
N ASN A 433 9.51 31.11 2.82
CA ASN A 433 8.47 31.45 3.81
C ASN A 433 7.05 31.05 3.35
N ILE A 434 6.92 30.36 2.22
CA ILE A 434 5.63 29.93 1.68
C ILE A 434 5.60 28.42 1.46
N PRO A 435 4.41 27.79 1.49
CA PRO A 435 4.26 26.45 0.96
C PRO A 435 4.47 26.47 -0.56
N TYR A 436 5.22 25.49 -1.08
CA TYR A 436 5.36 25.25 -2.51
C TYR A 436 5.36 23.77 -2.82
N LEU A 437 4.95 23.45 -4.04
CA LEU A 437 5.00 22.12 -4.61
C LEU A 437 6.29 21.93 -5.39
N THR A 438 6.78 20.69 -5.39
CA THR A 438 7.79 20.19 -6.31
C THR A 438 7.13 19.20 -7.27
N SER A 439 7.86 18.68 -8.25
CA SER A 439 7.34 17.61 -9.11
C SER A 439 6.87 16.38 -8.33
N THR A 440 7.50 16.11 -7.18
CA THR A 440 7.11 15.02 -6.27
C THR A 440 5.79 15.34 -5.60
N THR A 441 5.73 16.43 -4.83
CA THR A 441 4.56 16.74 -3.99
C THR A 441 3.33 17.13 -4.80
N ALA A 442 3.50 17.65 -6.03
CA ALA A 442 2.38 17.90 -6.93
C ALA A 442 1.65 16.61 -7.36
N LEU A 443 2.35 15.49 -7.45
CA LEU A 443 1.79 14.18 -7.80
C LEU A 443 1.25 13.41 -6.58
N GLU A 444 1.26 14.03 -5.40
CA GLU A 444 0.78 13.49 -4.12
C GLU A 444 -0.38 14.31 -3.54
N LEU A 445 -0.83 15.35 -4.23
CA LEU A 445 -1.91 16.22 -3.77
C LEU A 445 -3.19 15.44 -3.51
N ASP A 446 -3.74 15.55 -2.31
CA ASP A 446 -5.02 14.93 -1.94
C ASP A 446 -6.24 15.62 -2.58
N GLN A 447 -6.09 16.89 -2.96
CA GLN A 447 -7.13 17.69 -3.57
C GLN A 447 -6.57 18.43 -4.79
N GLN A 448 -7.38 18.53 -5.82
CA GLN A 448 -7.04 19.30 -7.00
C GLN A 448 -7.09 20.80 -6.68
N PRO A 449 -6.03 21.58 -6.97
CA PRO A 449 -6.05 23.02 -6.74
C PRO A 449 -6.94 23.72 -7.78
N ARG A 450 -7.59 24.82 -7.38
CA ARG A 450 -8.39 25.65 -8.30
C ARG A 450 -7.50 26.40 -9.28
N SER A 451 -6.34 26.87 -8.81
CA SER A 451 -5.34 27.52 -9.64
C SER A 451 -3.91 27.15 -9.25
N LEU A 452 -3.03 27.08 -10.25
CA LEU A 452 -1.64 26.65 -10.09
C LEU A 452 -0.70 27.59 -10.85
N LEU A 453 0.26 28.18 -10.12
CA LEU A 453 1.37 28.93 -10.69
C LEU A 453 2.58 28.01 -10.86
N VAL A 454 3.02 27.76 -12.09
CA VAL A 454 4.18 26.90 -12.40
C VAL A 454 5.40 27.77 -12.70
N ILE A 455 6.41 27.69 -11.83
CA ILE A 455 7.69 28.38 -11.97
C ILE A 455 8.71 27.40 -12.60
N GLY A 456 9.07 27.65 -13.85
CA GLY A 456 10.00 26.82 -14.61
C GLY A 456 9.46 26.44 -15.98
N GLY A 457 10.23 26.74 -17.03
CA GLY A 457 9.89 26.43 -18.43
C GLY A 457 10.47 25.11 -18.94
N GLY A 458 11.00 24.26 -18.07
CA GLY A 458 11.55 22.95 -18.45
C GLY A 458 10.46 21.93 -18.81
N TYR A 459 10.87 20.74 -19.24
CA TYR A 459 9.92 19.69 -19.65
C TYR A 459 9.01 19.24 -18.51
N ILE A 460 9.52 19.15 -17.27
CA ILE A 460 8.70 18.81 -16.08
C ILE A 460 7.60 19.85 -15.88
N GLY A 461 7.95 21.14 -15.94
CA GLY A 461 6.99 22.24 -15.81
C GLY A 461 5.91 22.18 -16.88
N CYS A 462 6.30 21.96 -18.15
CA CYS A 462 5.35 21.86 -19.27
C CYS A 462 4.40 20.66 -19.12
N GLU A 463 4.93 19.51 -18.75
CA GLU A 463 4.15 18.28 -18.58
C GLU A 463 3.12 18.41 -17.45
N LEU A 464 3.54 18.89 -16.28
CA LEU A 464 2.65 19.04 -15.14
C LEU A 464 1.64 20.18 -15.34
N ALA A 465 2.07 21.30 -15.95
CA ALA A 465 1.15 22.38 -16.29
C ALA A 465 0.01 21.91 -17.19
N GLN A 466 0.34 21.17 -18.26
CA GLN A 466 -0.68 20.64 -19.18
C GLN A 466 -1.57 19.60 -18.51
N MET A 467 -0.99 18.72 -17.68
CA MET A 467 -1.75 17.72 -16.93
C MET A 467 -2.80 18.37 -16.02
N PHE A 468 -2.40 19.35 -15.20
CA PHE A 468 -3.32 20.06 -14.31
C PHE A 468 -4.37 20.88 -15.08
N ALA A 469 -3.97 21.54 -16.17
CA ALA A 469 -4.89 22.30 -17.00
C ALA A 469 -5.99 21.41 -17.60
N ARG A 470 -5.59 20.25 -18.14
CA ARG A 470 -6.52 19.27 -18.72
C ARG A 470 -7.43 18.60 -17.70
N THR A 471 -7.05 18.56 -16.43
CA THR A 471 -7.94 18.10 -15.35
C THR A 471 -8.84 19.21 -14.81
N GLY A 472 -8.70 20.46 -15.29
CA GLY A 472 -9.59 21.59 -14.96
C GLY A 472 -9.00 22.64 -14.02
N THR A 473 -7.71 22.56 -13.66
CA THR A 473 -7.04 23.60 -12.86
C THR A 473 -6.69 24.81 -13.73
N ALA A 474 -6.89 26.03 -13.23
CA ALA A 474 -6.42 27.24 -13.92
C ALA A 474 -4.90 27.38 -13.79
N VAL A 475 -4.15 27.26 -14.89
CA VAL A 475 -2.68 27.22 -14.85
C VAL A 475 -2.05 28.47 -15.46
N THR A 476 -1.10 29.06 -14.72
CA THR A 476 -0.18 30.08 -15.23
C THR A 476 1.25 29.57 -15.15
N MET A 477 1.97 29.56 -16.26
CA MET A 477 3.39 29.20 -16.33
C MET A 477 4.26 30.45 -16.46
N VAL A 478 5.35 30.51 -15.68
CA VAL A 478 6.32 31.61 -15.72
C VAL A 478 7.74 31.08 -15.89
N THR A 479 8.51 31.69 -16.80
CA THR A 479 9.93 31.35 -17.01
C THR A 479 10.74 32.58 -17.42
N ARG A 480 12.00 32.65 -16.99
CA ARG A 480 12.89 33.79 -17.30
C ARG A 480 13.21 33.91 -18.79
N SER A 481 13.32 32.79 -19.50
CA SER A 481 13.67 32.75 -20.92
C SER A 481 12.47 32.28 -21.73
N ARG A 482 12.55 31.13 -22.40
CA ARG A 482 11.48 30.49 -23.17
C ARG A 482 11.13 29.13 -22.58
N LEU A 483 10.02 28.54 -23.00
CA LEU A 483 9.75 27.12 -22.74
C LEU A 483 10.79 26.26 -23.46
N LEU A 484 11.18 25.14 -22.85
CA LEU A 484 12.16 24.18 -23.39
C LEU A 484 13.41 24.89 -23.95
N PRO A 485 14.21 25.59 -23.11
CA PRO A 485 15.32 26.42 -23.58
C PRO A 485 16.42 25.63 -24.30
N GLU A 486 16.51 24.32 -24.08
CA GLU A 486 17.44 23.42 -24.78
C GLU A 486 16.93 22.96 -26.15
N ALA A 487 15.64 23.16 -26.46
CA ALA A 487 15.07 22.86 -27.76
C ALA A 487 15.22 24.03 -28.74
N GLU A 488 15.03 23.72 -30.02
CA GLU A 488 14.98 24.72 -31.09
C GLU A 488 13.86 25.75 -30.82
N PRO A 489 14.11 27.05 -31.08
CA PRO A 489 13.15 28.12 -30.79
C PRO A 489 11.77 27.91 -31.41
N GLU A 490 11.68 27.32 -32.60
CA GLU A 490 10.43 27.05 -33.30
C GLU A 490 9.58 26.00 -32.56
N ILE A 491 10.22 25.02 -31.92
CA ILE A 491 9.55 24.01 -31.09
C ILE A 491 8.99 24.66 -29.83
N ALA A 492 9.79 25.51 -29.16
CA ALA A 492 9.35 26.26 -28.01
C ALA A 492 8.15 27.17 -28.33
N GLN A 493 8.19 27.87 -29.47
CA GLN A 493 7.12 28.75 -29.92
C GLN A 493 5.85 27.97 -30.31
N ALA A 494 6.00 26.83 -30.98
CA ALA A 494 4.88 25.96 -31.29
C ALA A 494 4.22 25.43 -30.01
N LEU A 495 5.01 24.93 -29.05
CA LEU A 495 4.49 24.44 -27.78
C LEU A 495 3.77 25.53 -26.99
N ALA A 496 4.34 26.74 -26.90
CA ALA A 496 3.70 27.85 -26.21
C ALA A 496 2.31 28.18 -26.79
N ARG A 497 2.16 28.11 -28.12
CA ARG A 497 0.85 28.27 -28.78
C ARG A 497 -0.11 27.15 -28.41
N TYR A 498 0.31 25.89 -28.47
CA TYR A 498 -0.56 24.76 -28.11
C TYR A 498 -1.00 24.80 -26.64
N LEU A 499 -0.12 25.18 -25.72
CA LEU A 499 -0.49 25.35 -24.31
C LEU A 499 -1.48 26.50 -24.12
N ALA A 500 -1.30 27.61 -24.84
CA ALA A 500 -2.24 28.73 -24.82
C ALA A 500 -3.61 28.35 -25.41
N ASP A 501 -3.65 27.58 -26.49
CA ASP A 501 -4.88 27.05 -27.09
C ASP A 501 -5.63 26.11 -26.12
N GLU A 502 -4.91 25.47 -25.20
CA GLU A 502 -5.47 24.66 -24.10
C GLU A 502 -5.79 25.49 -22.84
N GLY A 503 -5.73 26.82 -22.90
CA GLY A 503 -6.12 27.73 -21.82
C GLY A 503 -5.03 28.00 -20.77
N ILE A 504 -3.79 27.59 -21.01
CA ILE A 504 -2.67 27.82 -20.10
C ILE A 504 -2.06 29.20 -20.38
N THR A 505 -1.98 30.04 -19.35
CA THR A 505 -1.31 31.34 -19.49
C THR A 505 0.21 31.14 -19.44
N VAL A 506 0.92 31.46 -20.52
CA VAL A 506 2.39 31.32 -20.58
C VAL A 506 3.05 32.71 -20.57
N ARG A 507 3.88 32.98 -19.57
CA ARG A 507 4.67 34.21 -19.43
C ARG A 507 6.17 33.90 -19.50
N THR A 508 6.83 34.49 -20.47
CA THR A 508 8.27 34.28 -20.78
C THR A 508 9.02 35.61 -20.71
N GLY A 509 10.36 35.58 -20.63
CA GLY A 509 11.17 36.79 -20.72
C GLY A 509 11.05 37.74 -19.51
N LEU A 510 10.94 37.19 -18.31
CA LEU A 510 10.68 37.95 -17.08
C LEU A 510 11.75 37.75 -16.01
N THR A 511 11.74 38.59 -14.98
CA THR A 511 12.53 38.36 -13.76
C THR A 511 11.61 38.21 -12.54
N TYR A 512 12.06 37.45 -11.54
CA TYR A 512 11.30 37.22 -10.31
C TYR A 512 11.77 38.21 -9.25
N SER A 513 10.86 39.04 -8.75
CA SER A 513 11.18 40.06 -7.74
C SER A 513 10.98 39.56 -6.33
N ARG A 514 9.80 38.99 -6.04
CA ARG A 514 9.41 38.49 -4.72
C ARG A 514 8.24 37.53 -4.84
N ILE A 515 8.16 36.55 -3.94
CA ILE A 515 6.99 35.70 -3.75
C ILE A 515 6.55 35.75 -2.29
N GLU A 516 5.25 35.77 -2.05
CA GLU A 516 4.67 35.83 -0.70
C GLU A 516 3.27 35.19 -0.68
N GLN A 517 2.80 34.80 0.51
CA GLN A 517 1.44 34.34 0.71
C GLN A 517 0.60 35.49 1.29
N GLN A 518 -0.52 35.82 0.65
CA GLN A 518 -1.45 36.88 1.04
C GLN A 518 -2.88 36.33 0.95
N ASP A 519 -3.67 36.52 2.01
CA ASP A 519 -5.08 36.11 2.09
C ASP A 519 -5.34 34.63 1.71
N GLY A 520 -4.37 33.77 1.98
CA GLY A 520 -4.43 32.33 1.66
C GLY A 520 -4.01 31.95 0.24
N GLU A 521 -3.71 32.91 -0.64
CA GLU A 521 -3.18 32.68 -1.98
C GLU A 521 -1.70 33.05 -2.06
N ILE A 522 -1.01 32.48 -3.06
CA ILE A 522 0.40 32.76 -3.35
C ILE A 522 0.49 33.82 -4.43
N THR A 523 1.20 34.91 -4.13
CA THR A 523 1.41 36.04 -5.03
C THR A 523 2.88 36.09 -5.45
N LEU A 524 3.14 35.99 -6.76
CA LEU A 524 4.45 36.22 -7.36
C LEU A 524 4.48 37.60 -8.01
N THR A 525 5.42 38.44 -7.56
CA THR A 525 5.75 39.70 -8.24
C THR A 525 6.84 39.45 -9.27
N ILE A 526 6.56 39.78 -10.53
CA ILE A 526 7.48 39.68 -11.66
C ILE A 526 7.79 41.06 -12.22
N ASP A 527 8.94 41.20 -12.87
CA ASP A 527 9.25 42.35 -13.72
C ASP A 527 9.29 41.91 -15.19
N VAL A 528 8.54 42.60 -16.03
CA VAL A 528 8.50 42.44 -17.48
C VAL A 528 8.82 43.79 -18.10
N ASP A 529 9.95 43.88 -18.80
CA ASP A 529 10.42 45.11 -19.45
C ASP A 529 10.44 46.36 -18.52
N GLY A 530 10.82 46.18 -17.25
CA GLY A 530 10.88 47.26 -16.26
C GLY A 530 9.54 47.63 -15.62
N ARG A 531 8.49 46.82 -15.85
CA ARG A 531 7.16 46.98 -15.23
C ARG A 531 6.89 45.84 -14.27
N ALA A 532 6.59 46.20 -13.03
CA ALA A 532 6.15 45.24 -12.02
C ALA A 532 4.71 44.77 -12.29
N GLU A 533 4.52 43.46 -12.31
CA GLU A 533 3.22 42.80 -12.39
C GLU A 533 3.10 41.75 -11.28
N THR A 534 1.88 41.46 -10.85
CA THR A 534 1.58 40.42 -9.86
C THR A 534 0.75 39.30 -10.47
N LEU A 535 1.08 38.07 -10.11
CA LEU A 535 0.35 36.86 -10.49
C LEU A 535 -0.05 36.11 -9.23
N THR A 536 -1.32 35.71 -9.11
CA THR A 536 -1.84 35.00 -7.93
C THR A 536 -2.32 33.60 -8.30
N ALA A 537 -2.14 32.65 -7.38
CA ALA A 537 -2.67 31.31 -7.48
C ALA A 537 -2.86 30.67 -6.10
N GLU A 538 -3.70 29.64 -6.02
CA GLU A 538 -3.90 28.87 -4.78
C GLU A 538 -2.64 28.09 -4.38
N GLN A 539 -1.94 27.51 -5.36
CA GLN A 539 -0.71 26.75 -5.16
C GLN A 539 0.37 27.19 -6.15
N VAL A 540 1.64 26.97 -5.78
CA VAL A 540 2.79 27.20 -6.65
C VAL A 540 3.59 25.91 -6.82
N LEU A 541 3.97 25.59 -8.04
CA LEU A 541 4.80 24.45 -8.41
C LEU A 541 6.16 24.94 -8.94
N VAL A 542 7.24 24.55 -8.26
CA VAL A 542 8.62 24.89 -8.62
C VAL A 542 9.24 23.73 -9.39
N THR A 543 9.64 24.00 -10.64
CA THR A 543 10.23 23.03 -11.58
C THR A 543 11.47 23.61 -12.27
N THR A 544 12.29 24.32 -11.51
CA THR A 544 13.43 25.08 -12.03
C THR A 544 14.68 24.26 -12.33
N GLY A 545 14.72 22.98 -11.94
CA GLY A 545 15.84 22.06 -12.16
C GLY A 545 15.70 20.79 -11.35
#